data_AF-A0A1G2XD55-F1
#
_entry.id   AF-A0A1G2XD55-F1
#
_cell.length_a   1.000
_cell.length_b   1.000
_cell.length_c   1.000
_cell.angle_alpha   90.00
_cell.angle_beta   90.00
_cell.angle_gamma   90.00
#
_symmetry.space_group_name_H-M   'P 1'
#
loop_
_entity.id
_entity.type
_entity.pdbx_description
1 polymer ?
#
loop_
_entity_poly.entity_id
_entity_poly.type
_entity_poly.pdbx_seq_one_letter_code
_entity_poly.pdbx_strand_id
1 'polypeptide(L)'
;MNICKTDIRNEIFRFAKDAFEAFCVDIETMFGIEVRCQPREQQSLTGENLKKHFRTFCAVNTIEAHGAIDGSFYLMLDPEALFTLAGIFVVLPDNKILENRKSGTERQAFEISSVIEDAGNLLAGAFDRVFRENVETHRHFLPAGTFISSQWRDIQQKFDIKEDAALTVCFYELTAGNLPPFSCCAVFPETIFAKAAEPERVGQADSVQAQSEPLQPPQQTVEAAATPDSNNIFSILGLKAVDVMNNDVKWCRPDCPVEKAIEQMRQTGVEYLLVGSKRKTQGVVAMSDLSSAVSIYLQPMFAKWKRPLDEATLKIKVQCVMSSPAGTIPPETTFEVVVEKLVRQNGCLVVVDAGGKTLGTITAKDCLAGLLV
;
A
#
# COMPACT_ATOMS: atom_id res chain seq x y z
N MET A 1 24.46 -22.32 -8.54
CA MET A 1 25.36 -22.49 -7.37
C MET A 1 24.52 -22.16 -6.17
N ASN A 2 24.33 -23.09 -5.22
CA ASN A 2 23.52 -22.82 -4.04
C ASN A 2 24.26 -21.81 -3.15
N ILE A 3 23.85 -20.54 -3.23
CA ILE A 3 24.33 -19.46 -2.35
C ILE A 3 23.70 -19.68 -0.97
N CYS A 4 24.52 -19.77 0.09
CA CYS A 4 24.01 -19.93 1.45
C CYS A 4 23.66 -18.56 2.10
N LYS A 5 22.96 -18.55 3.24
CA LYS A 5 22.59 -17.29 3.93
C LYS A 5 23.80 -16.40 4.25
N THR A 6 24.95 -17.00 4.59
CA THR A 6 26.19 -16.27 4.84
C THR A 6 26.74 -15.60 3.58
N ASP A 7 26.64 -16.27 2.44
CA ASP A 7 27.03 -15.69 1.16
C ASP A 7 26.10 -14.54 0.78
N ILE A 8 24.78 -14.69 1.00
CA ILE A 8 23.80 -13.61 0.78
C ILE A 8 24.13 -12.40 1.66
N ARG A 9 24.47 -12.63 2.93
CA ARG A 9 24.87 -11.55 3.84
C ARG A 9 26.09 -10.79 3.34
N ASN A 10 27.09 -11.50 2.81
CA ASN A 10 28.31 -10.87 2.27
C ASN A 10 28.05 -10.13 0.95
N GLU A 11 27.09 -10.61 0.15
CA GLU A 11 26.71 -10.05 -1.15
C GLU A 11 25.57 -9.02 -1.07
N ILE A 12 25.00 -8.79 0.12
CA ILE A 12 23.76 -8.00 0.27
C ILE A 12 23.88 -6.59 -0.29
N PHE A 13 25.04 -5.97 -0.15
CA PHE A 13 25.29 -4.64 -0.69
C PHE A 13 25.32 -4.61 -2.21
N ARG A 14 25.85 -5.66 -2.85
CA ARG A 14 25.76 -5.82 -4.30
C ARG A 14 24.30 -6.04 -4.72
N PHE A 15 23.58 -6.93 -4.06
CA PHE A 15 22.16 -7.16 -4.39
C PHE A 15 21.31 -5.91 -4.21
N ALA A 16 21.51 -5.15 -3.13
CA ALA A 16 20.83 -3.90 -2.92
C ALA A 16 21.21 -2.87 -4.01
N LYS A 17 22.48 -2.80 -4.42
CA LYS A 17 22.92 -1.92 -5.51
C LYS A 17 22.22 -2.28 -6.82
N ASP A 18 22.27 -3.55 -7.20
CA ASP A 18 21.64 -4.04 -8.43
C ASP A 18 20.12 -3.79 -8.39
N ALA A 19 19.48 -3.89 -7.21
CA ALA A 19 18.05 -3.64 -7.03
C ALA A 19 17.70 -2.14 -7.18
N PHE A 20 18.50 -1.23 -6.60
CA PHE A 20 18.32 0.20 -6.80
C PHE A 20 18.58 0.63 -8.25
N GLU A 21 19.56 0.03 -8.93
CA GLU A 21 19.79 0.26 -10.36
C GLU A 21 18.59 -0.23 -11.19
N ALA A 22 18.05 -1.41 -10.89
CA ALA A 22 16.85 -1.92 -11.55
C ALA A 22 15.62 -1.04 -11.29
N PHE A 23 15.48 -0.48 -10.10
CA PHE A 23 14.43 0.50 -9.78
C PHE A 23 14.58 1.81 -10.57
N CYS A 24 15.81 2.29 -10.76
CA CYS A 24 16.06 3.47 -11.58
C CYS A 24 15.62 3.26 -13.04
N VAL A 25 15.92 2.09 -13.61
CA VAL A 25 15.48 1.69 -14.95
C VAL A 25 13.96 1.60 -15.04
N ASP A 26 13.30 1.10 -13.99
CA ASP A 26 11.83 1.05 -13.95
C ASP A 26 11.23 2.47 -13.97
N ILE A 27 11.76 3.41 -13.16
CA ILE A 27 11.29 4.81 -13.18
C ILE A 27 11.51 5.45 -14.55
N GLU A 28 12.69 5.28 -15.15
CA GLU A 28 12.99 5.83 -16.47
C GLU A 28 12.02 5.29 -17.53
N THR A 29 11.73 3.99 -17.48
CA THR A 29 10.80 3.36 -18.42
C THR A 29 9.36 3.85 -18.23
N MET A 30 8.91 4.03 -16.99
CA MET A 30 7.54 4.44 -16.69
C MET A 30 7.28 5.92 -16.94
N PHE A 31 8.22 6.78 -16.55
CA PHE A 31 8.00 8.23 -16.47
C PHE A 31 8.86 9.02 -17.47
N GLY A 32 9.79 8.37 -18.18
CA GLY A 32 10.68 9.03 -19.13
C GLY A 32 11.72 9.93 -18.47
N ILE A 33 12.01 9.72 -17.18
CA ILE A 33 12.97 10.51 -16.39
C ILE A 33 14.18 9.63 -16.09
N GLU A 34 15.36 10.01 -16.59
CA GLU A 34 16.61 9.32 -16.25
C GLU A 34 16.84 9.40 -14.74
N VAL A 35 17.00 8.25 -14.08
CA VAL A 35 17.39 8.17 -12.67
C VAL A 35 18.74 7.48 -12.56
N ARG A 36 19.65 8.07 -11.81
CA ARG A 36 20.97 7.51 -11.52
C ARG A 36 21.06 7.12 -10.05
N CYS A 37 21.64 5.95 -9.81
CA CYS A 37 21.92 5.45 -8.48
C CYS A 37 23.41 5.50 -8.20
N GLN A 38 23.79 6.09 -7.07
CA GLN A 38 25.15 6.06 -6.54
C GLN A 38 25.16 5.38 -5.17
N PRO A 39 25.77 4.17 -5.04
CA PRO A 39 25.98 3.56 -3.73
C PRO A 39 26.92 4.44 -2.90
N ARG A 40 26.58 4.64 -1.62
CA ARG A 40 27.41 5.43 -0.69
C ARG A 40 28.27 4.51 0.15
N GLU A 41 27.65 3.74 1.04
CA GLU A 41 28.36 2.86 1.96
C GLU A 41 27.43 1.78 2.55
N GLN A 42 28.04 0.69 3.00
CA GLN A 42 27.43 -0.30 3.85
C GLN A 42 27.94 -0.10 5.28
N GLN A 43 27.03 -0.03 6.25
CA GLN A 43 27.38 0.11 7.67
C GLN A 43 26.67 -0.94 8.52
N SER A 44 27.36 -1.38 9.58
CA SER A 44 26.74 -2.12 10.68
C SER A 44 26.31 -1.11 11.75
N LEU A 45 25.01 -0.94 11.93
CA LEU A 45 24.43 0.04 12.85
C LEU A 45 23.55 -0.65 13.91
N THR A 46 23.24 0.11 14.97
CA THR A 46 22.14 -0.20 15.88
C THR A 46 20.90 0.60 15.50
N GLY A 47 19.71 0.21 15.98
CA GLY A 47 18.49 1.02 15.81
C GLY A 47 18.65 2.45 16.32
N GLU A 48 19.35 2.65 17.44
CA GLU A 48 19.65 3.98 17.98
C GLU A 48 20.55 4.81 17.04
N ASN A 49 21.54 4.20 16.41
CA ASN A 49 22.42 4.91 15.49
C ASN A 49 21.72 5.20 14.15
N LEU A 50 20.88 4.30 13.67
CA LEU A 50 20.08 4.51 12.46
C LEU A 50 19.17 5.76 12.59
N LYS A 51 18.57 5.98 13.76
CA LYS A 51 17.77 7.18 14.07
C LYS A 51 18.50 8.49 13.77
N LYS A 52 19.83 8.53 13.94
CA LYS A 52 20.64 9.75 13.75
C LYS A 52 20.68 10.20 12.28
N HIS A 53 20.40 9.29 11.35
CA HIS A 53 20.32 9.55 9.91
C HIS A 53 18.94 10.10 9.49
N PHE A 54 17.88 9.84 10.25
CA PHE A 54 16.49 10.24 9.94
C PHE A 54 15.89 11.13 11.03
N ARG A 55 16.41 12.37 11.14
CA ARG A 55 16.10 13.27 12.28
C ARG A 55 14.73 13.93 12.24
N THR A 56 14.12 14.07 11.08
CA THR A 56 12.84 14.76 10.90
C THR A 56 11.71 13.74 10.85
N PHE A 57 11.39 13.23 9.67
CA PHE A 57 10.49 12.12 9.43
C PHE A 57 11.02 11.31 8.26
N CYS A 58 10.55 10.08 8.12
CA CYS A 58 10.90 9.25 6.98
C CYS A 58 9.71 8.37 6.60
N ALA A 59 9.67 7.97 5.32
CA ALA A 59 8.83 6.84 4.92
C ALA A 59 9.62 5.54 5.11
N VAL A 60 8.95 4.54 5.65
CA VAL A 60 9.46 3.19 5.82
C VAL A 60 8.52 2.24 5.10
N ASN A 61 9.05 1.56 4.09
CA ASN A 61 8.36 0.47 3.40
C ASN A 61 8.87 -0.86 3.94
N THR A 62 7.98 -1.68 4.47
CA THR A 62 8.33 -3.01 4.98
C THR A 62 8.21 -4.03 3.88
N ILE A 63 9.22 -4.88 3.79
CA ILE A 63 9.24 -6.00 2.85
C ILE A 63 9.36 -7.29 3.66
N GLU A 64 8.39 -8.17 3.49
CA GLU A 64 8.43 -9.54 3.98
C GLU A 64 9.20 -10.42 2.99
N ALA A 65 10.26 -11.05 3.48
CA ALA A 65 11.11 -11.93 2.72
C ALA A 65 10.84 -13.40 3.02
N HIS A 66 10.82 -14.22 1.96
CA HIS A 66 10.61 -15.65 2.05
C HIS A 66 11.58 -16.42 1.16
N GLY A 67 12.14 -17.51 1.68
CA GLY A 67 12.96 -18.47 0.95
C GLY A 67 14.44 -18.40 1.28
N ALA A 68 15.21 -17.64 0.51
CA ALA A 68 16.66 -17.58 0.68
C ALA A 68 17.05 -16.86 1.97
N ILE A 69 16.28 -15.83 2.31
CA ILE A 69 16.25 -15.15 3.61
C ILE A 69 14.78 -15.10 4.04
N ASP A 70 14.54 -15.13 5.36
CA ASP A 70 13.19 -15.16 5.93
C ASP A 70 13.08 -14.11 7.04
N GLY A 71 12.01 -13.33 7.01
CA GLY A 71 11.78 -12.22 7.95
C GLY A 71 11.56 -10.91 7.21
N SER A 72 11.59 -9.78 7.92
CA SER A 72 11.33 -8.47 7.33
C SER A 72 12.61 -7.66 7.18
N PHE A 73 12.69 -6.90 6.10
CA PHE A 73 13.66 -5.81 5.93
C PHE A 73 12.93 -4.55 5.47
N TYR A 74 13.61 -3.41 5.51
CA TYR A 74 12.96 -2.11 5.33
C TYR A 74 13.66 -1.27 4.29
N LEU A 75 12.88 -0.50 3.55
CA LEU A 75 13.36 0.55 2.66
C LEU A 75 12.97 1.88 3.26
N MET A 76 13.96 2.72 3.55
CA MET A 76 13.75 4.01 4.18
C MET A 76 14.04 5.15 3.20
N LEU A 77 13.11 6.09 3.15
CA LEU A 77 13.20 7.31 2.34
C LEU A 77 13.24 8.51 3.30
N ASP A 78 14.27 9.35 3.16
CA ASP A 78 14.26 10.65 3.83
C ASP A 78 13.18 11.57 3.22
N PRO A 79 12.90 12.75 3.81
CA PRO A 79 11.88 13.64 3.27
C PRO A 79 12.16 14.09 1.82
N GLU A 80 13.42 14.30 1.46
CA GLU A 80 13.77 14.73 0.11
C GLU A 80 13.48 13.62 -0.92
N ALA A 81 13.80 12.38 -0.58
CA ALA A 81 13.50 11.20 -1.38
C ALA A 81 12.00 10.97 -1.51
N LEU A 82 11.28 11.09 -0.40
CA LEU A 82 9.83 10.96 -0.34
C LEU A 82 9.16 11.96 -1.30
N PHE A 83 9.41 13.26 -1.16
CA PHE A 83 8.76 14.26 -2.01
C PHE A 83 9.25 14.22 -3.46
N THR A 84 10.49 13.81 -3.70
CA THR A 84 10.99 13.62 -5.07
C THR A 84 10.26 12.48 -5.77
N LEU A 85 10.20 11.29 -5.14
CA LEU A 85 9.56 10.12 -5.72
C LEU A 85 8.05 10.32 -5.87
N ALA A 86 7.38 10.87 -4.86
CA ALA A 86 5.95 11.19 -5.00
C ALA A 86 5.69 12.15 -6.16
N GLY A 87 6.52 13.20 -6.28
CA GLY A 87 6.42 14.16 -7.37
C GLY A 87 6.60 13.54 -8.75
N ILE A 88 7.53 12.60 -8.90
CA ILE A 88 7.73 11.84 -10.15
C ILE A 88 6.51 10.97 -10.46
N PHE A 89 6.00 10.22 -9.47
CA PHE A 89 4.89 9.29 -9.67
C PHE A 89 3.57 9.99 -10.02
N VAL A 90 3.35 11.20 -9.50
CA VAL A 90 2.22 12.05 -9.88
C VAL A 90 2.53 13.04 -11.00
N VAL A 91 3.70 12.92 -11.64
CA VAL A 91 4.14 13.69 -12.83
C VAL A 91 4.07 15.21 -12.58
N LEU A 92 4.54 15.66 -11.42
CA LEU A 92 4.62 17.08 -11.10
C LEU A 92 5.78 17.76 -11.86
N PRO A 93 5.63 19.05 -12.21
CA PRO A 93 6.73 19.85 -12.73
C PRO A 93 7.91 19.96 -11.73
N ASP A 94 9.15 20.00 -12.22
CA ASP A 94 10.38 20.06 -11.41
C ASP A 94 10.35 21.15 -10.33
N ASN A 95 9.83 22.35 -10.64
CA ASN A 95 9.74 23.44 -9.68
C ASN A 95 8.80 23.12 -8.50
N LYS A 96 7.73 22.37 -8.73
CA LYS A 96 6.83 21.89 -7.68
C LYS A 96 7.44 20.78 -6.85
N ILE A 97 8.21 19.89 -7.47
CA ILE A 97 8.98 18.88 -6.74
C ILE A 97 10.01 19.57 -5.82
N LEU A 98 10.75 20.55 -6.33
CA LEU A 98 11.73 21.32 -5.55
C LEU A 98 11.11 22.11 -4.40
N GLU A 99 9.92 22.69 -4.60
CA GLU A 99 9.16 23.37 -3.56
C GLU A 99 8.77 22.37 -2.44
N ASN A 100 8.14 21.25 -2.81
CA ASN A 100 7.72 20.21 -1.88
C ASN A 100 8.89 19.60 -1.10
N ARG A 101 10.06 19.39 -1.74
CA ARG A 101 11.27 18.92 -1.05
C ARG A 101 11.73 19.87 0.06
N LYS A 102 11.63 21.18 -0.15
CA LYS A 102 12.15 22.20 0.77
C LYS A 102 11.19 22.49 1.93
N SER A 103 9.89 22.51 1.65
CA SER A 103 8.86 22.94 2.62
C SER A 103 7.85 21.86 2.98
N GLY A 104 8.07 20.63 2.53
CA GLY A 104 7.16 19.51 2.75
C GLY A 104 7.04 19.15 4.24
N THR A 105 5.80 19.00 4.67
CA THR A 105 5.44 18.68 6.06
C THR A 105 5.05 17.21 6.21
N GLU A 106 5.08 16.69 7.44
CA GLU A 106 4.60 15.33 7.74
C GLU A 106 3.14 15.11 7.33
N ARG A 107 2.28 16.13 7.49
CA ARG A 107 0.89 16.08 7.04
C ARG A 107 0.80 15.88 5.52
N GLN A 108 1.55 16.66 4.74
CA GLN A 108 1.59 16.51 3.28
C GLN A 108 2.16 15.15 2.87
N ALA A 109 3.16 14.65 3.62
CA ALA A 109 3.70 13.32 3.40
C ALA A 109 2.62 12.24 3.62
N PHE A 110 1.74 12.41 4.61
CA PHE A 110 0.60 11.51 4.82
C PHE A 110 -0.44 11.59 3.69
N GLU A 111 -0.70 12.80 3.16
CA GLU A 111 -1.61 13.01 2.03
C GLU A 111 -1.14 12.30 0.75
N ILE A 112 0.18 12.14 0.57
CA ILE A 112 0.79 11.42 -0.57
C ILE A 112 1.22 9.98 -0.23
N SER A 113 0.79 9.44 0.90
CA SER A 113 1.23 8.12 1.39
C SER A 113 0.93 6.97 0.42
N SER A 114 -0.19 7.00 -0.29
CA SER A 114 -0.53 5.99 -1.31
C SER A 114 0.45 6.00 -2.49
N VAL A 115 0.91 7.18 -2.90
CA VAL A 115 1.91 7.32 -3.97
C VAL A 115 3.26 6.76 -3.51
N ILE A 116 3.60 6.96 -2.24
CA ILE A 116 4.82 6.40 -1.64
C ILE A 116 4.72 4.89 -1.49
N GLU A 117 3.53 4.36 -1.20
CA GLU A 117 3.26 2.92 -1.20
C GLU A 117 3.49 2.32 -2.59
N ASP A 118 3.03 2.98 -3.66
CA ASP A 118 3.31 2.54 -5.04
C ASP A 118 4.82 2.55 -5.35
N ALA A 119 5.54 3.59 -4.93
CA ALA A 119 6.99 3.64 -5.09
C ALA A 119 7.71 2.54 -4.27
N GLY A 120 7.24 2.27 -3.05
CA GLY A 120 7.72 1.18 -2.21
C GLY A 120 7.49 -0.19 -2.83
N ASN A 121 6.30 -0.41 -3.41
CA ASN A 121 5.94 -1.64 -4.12
C ASN A 121 6.84 -1.87 -5.35
N LEU A 122 7.13 -0.81 -6.11
CA LEU A 122 8.03 -0.88 -7.26
C LEU A 122 9.46 -1.24 -6.83
N LEU A 123 9.97 -0.60 -5.77
CA LEU A 123 11.30 -0.88 -5.25
C LEU A 123 11.38 -2.31 -4.66
N ALA A 124 10.36 -2.77 -3.94
CA ALA A 124 10.26 -4.16 -3.48
C ALA A 124 10.29 -5.16 -4.64
N GLY A 125 9.57 -4.86 -5.74
CA GLY A 125 9.61 -5.63 -6.98
C GLY A 125 11.01 -5.68 -7.61
N ALA A 126 11.76 -4.58 -7.57
CA ALA A 126 13.14 -4.56 -8.06
C ALA A 126 14.08 -5.44 -7.22
N PHE A 127 13.96 -5.41 -5.89
CA PHE A 127 14.67 -6.32 -5.00
C PHE A 127 14.31 -7.78 -5.27
N ASP A 128 13.02 -8.08 -5.41
CA ASP A 128 12.54 -9.43 -5.72
C ASP A 128 13.16 -9.96 -7.01
N ARG A 129 13.22 -9.14 -8.08
CA ARG A 129 13.84 -9.52 -9.36
C ARG A 129 15.31 -9.88 -9.21
N VAL A 130 16.10 -9.02 -8.58
CA VAL A 130 17.54 -9.24 -8.41
C VAL A 130 17.81 -10.51 -7.61
N PHE A 131 17.06 -10.73 -6.54
CA PHE A 131 17.20 -11.96 -5.75
C PHE A 131 16.79 -13.21 -6.54
N ARG A 132 15.73 -13.15 -7.36
CA ARG A 132 15.33 -14.27 -8.21
C ARG A 132 16.40 -14.67 -9.23
N GLU A 133 17.07 -13.69 -9.81
CA GLU A 133 18.10 -13.91 -10.83
C GLU A 133 19.38 -14.48 -10.23
N ASN A 134 19.70 -14.11 -8.99
CA ASN A 134 20.99 -14.42 -8.38
C ASN A 134 20.92 -15.53 -7.33
N VAL A 135 19.75 -15.82 -6.75
CA VAL A 135 19.60 -16.70 -5.59
C VAL A 135 18.52 -17.75 -5.85
N GLU A 136 18.95 -18.96 -6.19
CA GLU A 136 18.08 -20.07 -6.60
C GLU A 136 17.01 -20.47 -5.55
N THR A 137 17.33 -20.29 -4.26
CA THR A 137 16.44 -20.62 -3.13
C THR A 137 15.43 -19.50 -2.81
N HIS A 138 15.51 -18.35 -3.49
CA HIS A 138 14.63 -17.22 -3.26
C HIS A 138 13.19 -17.52 -3.70
N ARG A 139 12.21 -17.19 -2.85
CA ARG A 139 10.79 -17.38 -3.19
C ARG A 139 10.13 -16.07 -3.59
N HIS A 140 9.98 -15.13 -2.66
CA HIS A 140 9.38 -13.84 -2.96
C HIS A 140 9.72 -12.83 -1.88
N PHE A 141 9.76 -11.57 -2.30
CA PHE A 141 9.62 -10.41 -1.44
C PHE A 141 8.24 -9.80 -1.64
N LEU A 142 7.50 -9.58 -0.56
CA LEU A 142 6.16 -9.01 -0.58
C LEU A 142 6.16 -7.69 0.18
N PRO A 143 5.60 -6.61 -0.40
CA PRO A 143 5.32 -5.41 0.36
C PRO A 143 4.34 -5.72 1.51
N ALA A 144 4.69 -5.30 2.72
CA ALA A 144 3.88 -5.49 3.93
C ALA A 144 3.36 -4.16 4.50
N GLY A 145 3.54 -3.06 3.74
CA GLY A 145 2.94 -1.76 4.02
C GLY A 145 3.97 -0.63 4.14
N THR A 146 3.42 0.58 4.14
CA THR A 146 4.17 1.84 4.22
C THR A 146 3.79 2.58 5.50
N PHE A 147 4.76 3.21 6.14
CA PHE A 147 4.52 4.09 7.27
C PHE A 147 5.34 5.36 7.13
N ILE A 148 4.73 6.48 7.49
CA ILE A 148 5.38 7.79 7.52
C ILE A 148 5.20 8.33 8.92
N SER A 149 6.30 8.65 9.60
CA SER A 149 6.26 9.27 10.92
C SER A 149 7.52 10.07 11.19
N SER A 150 7.36 11.17 11.93
CA SER A 150 8.44 11.94 12.56
C SER A 150 8.95 11.33 13.85
N GLN A 151 8.19 10.41 14.44
CA GLN A 151 8.52 9.81 15.73
C GLN A 151 9.20 8.46 15.53
N TRP A 152 10.51 8.43 15.79
CA TRP A 152 11.28 7.18 15.76
C TRP A 152 10.66 6.09 16.65
N ARG A 153 10.07 6.47 17.79
CA ARG A 153 9.39 5.51 18.69
C ARG A 153 8.29 4.73 17.97
N ASP A 154 7.52 5.39 17.11
CA ASP A 154 6.44 4.76 16.36
C ASP A 154 7.01 3.78 15.32
N ILE A 155 8.12 4.15 14.68
CA ILE A 155 8.85 3.29 13.74
C ILE A 155 9.33 2.03 14.46
N GLN A 156 9.94 2.16 15.64
CA GLN A 156 10.43 1.02 16.43
C GLN A 156 9.30 0.07 16.81
N GLN A 157 8.18 0.63 17.30
CA GLN A 157 7.04 -0.17 17.72
C GLN A 157 6.37 -0.88 16.54
N LYS A 158 6.21 -0.18 15.40
CA LYS A 158 5.52 -0.72 14.23
C LYS A 158 6.35 -1.76 13.48
N PHE A 159 7.68 -1.63 13.49
CA PHE A 159 8.57 -2.42 12.64
C PHE A 159 9.49 -3.38 13.41
N ASP A 160 9.38 -3.47 14.73
CA ASP A 160 10.21 -4.33 15.59
C ASP A 160 11.72 -4.06 15.48
N ILE A 161 12.10 -2.81 15.19
CA ILE A 161 13.50 -2.37 15.22
C ILE A 161 13.84 -1.89 16.63
N LYS A 162 14.39 -2.78 17.46
CA LYS A 162 14.86 -2.44 18.81
C LYS A 162 16.05 -1.47 18.76
N GLU A 163 16.24 -0.68 19.83
CA GLU A 163 17.35 0.30 19.91
C GLU A 163 18.72 -0.36 19.76
N ASP A 164 18.89 -1.55 20.33
CA ASP A 164 20.11 -2.36 20.33
C ASP A 164 20.17 -3.41 19.21
N ALA A 165 19.14 -3.49 18.36
CA ALA A 165 19.11 -4.44 17.25
C ALA A 165 20.30 -4.19 16.31
N ALA A 166 21.06 -5.24 16.00
CA ALA A 166 22.13 -5.17 15.01
C ALA A 166 21.54 -5.15 13.60
N LEU A 167 21.92 -4.15 12.81
CA LEU A 167 21.40 -3.88 11.48
C LEU A 167 22.56 -3.78 10.48
N THR A 168 22.41 -4.38 9.31
CA THR A 168 23.20 -4.03 8.12
C THR A 168 22.41 -3.02 7.29
N VAL A 169 23.00 -1.84 7.06
CA VAL A 169 22.36 -0.73 6.36
C VAL A 169 23.15 -0.37 5.11
N CYS A 170 22.48 -0.32 3.96
CA CYS A 170 23.07 0.04 2.67
C CYS A 170 22.53 1.40 2.23
N PHE A 171 23.36 2.44 2.25
CA PHE A 171 22.99 3.80 1.89
C PHE A 171 23.22 4.10 0.41
N TYR A 172 22.28 4.81 -0.19
CA TYR A 172 22.28 5.19 -1.59
C TYR A 172 21.90 6.66 -1.75
N GLU A 173 22.47 7.27 -2.78
CA GLU A 173 22.11 8.59 -3.27
C GLU A 173 21.53 8.43 -4.68
N LEU A 174 20.31 8.91 -4.88
CA LEU A 174 19.60 8.84 -6.16
C LEU A 174 19.50 10.25 -6.76
N THR A 175 19.62 10.37 -8.07
CA THR A 175 19.44 11.63 -8.82
C THR A 175 18.48 11.40 -9.97
N ALA A 176 17.37 12.15 -10.02
CA ALA A 176 16.34 12.02 -11.05
C ALA A 176 16.30 13.28 -11.94
N GLY A 177 16.63 13.14 -13.22
CA GLY A 177 16.71 14.25 -14.17
C GLY A 177 17.64 15.37 -13.67
N ASN A 178 17.10 16.59 -13.60
CA ASN A 178 17.83 17.78 -13.12
C ASN A 178 17.59 18.07 -11.62
N LEU A 179 16.86 17.20 -10.92
CA LEU A 179 16.59 17.39 -9.49
C LEU A 179 17.85 17.11 -8.67
N PRO A 180 18.07 17.83 -7.55
CA PRO A 180 19.18 17.54 -6.65
C PRO A 180 19.16 16.09 -6.15
N PRO A 181 20.31 15.50 -5.81
CA PRO A 181 20.35 14.16 -5.24
C PRO A 181 19.52 14.05 -3.96
N PHE A 182 19.04 12.86 -3.65
CA PHE A 182 18.30 12.54 -2.42
C PHE A 182 18.73 11.18 -1.87
N SER A 183 18.57 10.97 -0.55
CA SER A 183 19.11 9.77 0.11
C SER A 183 18.03 8.75 0.44
N CYS A 184 18.37 7.48 0.27
CA CYS A 184 17.56 6.36 0.74
C CYS A 184 18.47 5.24 1.25
N CYS A 185 17.90 4.30 1.99
CA CYS A 185 18.65 3.10 2.37
C CYS A 185 17.78 1.85 2.45
N ALA A 186 18.44 0.70 2.31
CA ALA A 186 17.89 -0.59 2.65
C ALA A 186 18.47 -1.04 4.01
N VAL A 187 17.59 -1.46 4.92
CA VAL A 187 17.90 -1.83 6.29
C VAL A 187 17.56 -3.29 6.51
N PHE A 188 18.57 -4.11 6.79
CA PHE A 188 18.46 -5.54 7.01
C PHE A 188 18.77 -5.87 8.47
N PRO A 189 17.80 -6.29 9.28
CA PRO A 189 18.08 -6.86 10.60
C PRO A 189 19.00 -8.07 10.49
N GLU A 190 20.01 -8.17 11.34
CA GLU A 190 20.95 -9.30 11.31
C GLU A 190 20.28 -10.66 11.57
N THR A 191 19.11 -10.64 12.23
CA THR A 191 18.27 -11.82 12.43
C THR A 191 17.77 -12.45 11.13
N ILE A 192 17.65 -11.69 10.02
CA ILE A 192 17.20 -12.21 8.73
C ILE A 192 18.24 -13.15 8.08
N PHE A 193 19.52 -12.98 8.44
CA PHE A 193 20.63 -13.80 7.98
C PHE A 193 20.95 -14.96 8.95
N ALA A 194 20.36 -14.96 10.14
CA ALA A 194 20.56 -16.04 11.09
C ALA A 194 20.05 -17.36 10.49
N LYS A 195 20.77 -18.45 10.76
CA LYS A 195 20.29 -19.79 10.42
C LYS A 195 18.97 -19.96 11.16
N ALA A 196 17.89 -20.22 10.41
CA ALA A 196 16.59 -20.47 11.02
C ALA A 196 16.79 -21.56 12.08
N ALA A 197 16.55 -21.23 13.34
CA ALA A 197 16.43 -22.26 14.35
C ALA A 197 15.31 -23.18 13.83
N GLU A 198 15.62 -24.46 13.61
CA GLU A 198 14.60 -25.41 13.22
C GLU A 198 13.45 -25.26 14.22
N PRO A 199 12.22 -24.95 13.77
CA PRO A 199 11.13 -24.78 14.70
C PRO A 199 10.97 -26.10 15.44
N GLU A 200 11.28 -26.10 16.74
CA GLU A 200 10.83 -27.14 17.64
C GLU A 200 9.33 -27.25 17.39
N ARG A 201 8.89 -28.40 16.86
CA ARG A 201 7.48 -28.69 16.63
C ARG A 201 6.79 -28.76 17.99
N VAL A 202 6.41 -27.61 18.52
CA VAL A 202 5.53 -27.50 19.69
C VAL A 202 4.11 -27.74 19.19
N GLY A 203 3.49 -28.79 19.74
CA GLY A 203 2.15 -29.23 19.39
C GLY A 203 1.11 -28.13 19.57
N GLN A 204 0.18 -28.09 18.62
CA GLN A 204 -1.04 -27.30 18.71
C GLN A 204 -1.86 -27.72 19.94
N ALA A 205 -2.22 -26.76 20.78
CA ALA A 205 -3.37 -26.85 21.67
C ALA A 205 -4.03 -25.48 21.83
N ASP A 206 -5.28 -25.45 21.40
CA ASP A 206 -6.47 -24.75 21.89
C ASP A 206 -6.53 -23.22 22.05
N SER A 207 -7.58 -22.76 21.38
CA SER A 207 -8.30 -21.49 21.41
C SER A 207 -8.67 -20.94 22.79
N VAL A 208 -8.56 -19.62 22.95
CA VAL A 208 -9.32 -18.86 23.96
C VAL A 208 -10.00 -17.65 23.29
N GLN A 209 -11.32 -17.60 23.45
CA GLN A 209 -12.19 -16.46 23.14
C GLN A 209 -11.93 -15.31 24.12
N ALA A 210 -11.82 -14.09 23.61
CA ALA A 210 -11.90 -12.87 24.43
C ALA A 210 -13.13 -12.05 24.02
N GLN A 211 -14.05 -11.88 24.97
CA GLN A 211 -15.19 -10.98 24.92
C GLN A 211 -14.70 -9.53 25.07
N SER A 212 -15.17 -8.63 24.22
CA SER A 212 -14.96 -7.19 24.34
C SER A 212 -16.27 -6.47 24.63
N GLU A 213 -16.29 -5.74 25.73
CA GLU A 213 -17.33 -4.85 26.23
C GLU A 213 -17.25 -3.48 25.53
N PRO A 214 -18.35 -2.75 25.25
CA PRO A 214 -18.29 -1.51 24.47
C PRO A 214 -18.09 -0.27 25.34
N LEU A 215 -17.07 0.54 25.00
CA LEU A 215 -16.87 1.89 25.51
C LEU A 215 -17.71 2.91 24.69
N GLN A 216 -18.50 3.71 25.38
CA GLN A 216 -19.17 4.89 24.83
C GLN A 216 -18.19 6.09 24.77
N PRO A 217 -18.20 6.90 23.69
CA PRO A 217 -17.49 8.18 23.69
C PRO A 217 -18.37 9.35 24.19
N PRO A 218 -17.76 10.37 24.85
CA PRO A 218 -18.46 11.57 25.30
C PRO A 218 -18.76 12.54 24.15
N GLN A 219 -19.95 13.14 24.19
CA GLN A 219 -20.38 14.24 23.32
C GLN A 219 -19.62 15.53 23.65
N GLN A 220 -19.03 16.18 22.65
CA GLN A 220 -18.61 17.58 22.71
C GLN A 220 -19.37 18.39 21.65
N THR A 221 -20.13 19.36 22.13
CA THR A 221 -20.84 20.37 21.35
C THR A 221 -19.87 21.48 21.00
N VAL A 222 -19.66 21.74 19.70
CA VAL A 222 -18.96 22.96 19.25
C VAL A 222 -19.93 23.74 18.38
N GLU A 223 -20.32 24.90 18.89
CA GLU A 223 -21.17 25.91 18.25
C GLU A 223 -20.29 26.76 17.32
N ALA A 224 -20.65 26.84 16.04
CA ALA A 224 -19.92 27.62 15.03
C ALA A 224 -20.82 28.68 14.39
N ALA A 225 -20.30 29.90 14.33
CA ALA A 225 -20.92 31.08 13.77
C ALA A 225 -20.88 31.12 12.22
N ALA A 226 -21.95 31.65 11.64
CA ALA A 226 -22.17 32.01 10.24
C ALA A 226 -21.19 33.11 9.75
N THR A 227 -20.87 33.36 8.47
CA THR A 227 -21.40 33.10 7.11
C THR A 227 -20.28 33.49 6.11
N PRO A 228 -20.28 33.18 4.78
CA PRO A 228 -21.28 33.70 3.81
C PRO A 228 -21.75 32.72 2.70
N ASP A 229 -22.94 33.02 2.16
CA ASP A 229 -23.59 32.48 0.95
C ASP A 229 -23.90 30.96 0.90
N SER A 230 -24.59 30.49 1.94
CA SER A 230 -24.91 29.08 2.22
C SER A 230 -26.32 28.60 1.81
N ASN A 231 -27.04 29.29 0.92
CA ASN A 231 -28.43 28.89 0.61
C ASN A 231 -28.57 27.58 -0.19
N ASN A 232 -27.49 27.02 -0.74
CA ASN A 232 -27.50 25.68 -1.36
C ASN A 232 -26.90 24.57 -0.48
N ILE A 233 -26.11 24.92 0.55
CA ILE A 233 -25.41 23.91 1.38
C ILE A 233 -26.40 23.16 2.29
N PHE A 234 -27.46 23.83 2.76
CA PHE A 234 -28.46 23.20 3.62
C PHE A 234 -29.32 22.15 2.90
N SER A 235 -29.39 22.17 1.57
CA SER A 235 -30.13 21.15 0.81
C SER A 235 -29.47 19.76 0.89
N ILE A 236 -28.14 19.73 1.05
CA ILE A 236 -27.34 18.50 1.13
C ILE A 236 -27.66 17.72 2.40
N LEU A 237 -28.01 18.42 3.49
CA LEU A 237 -28.36 17.79 4.78
C LEU A 237 -29.64 16.94 4.69
N GLY A 238 -30.47 17.19 3.69
CA GLY A 238 -31.69 16.42 3.43
C GLY A 238 -31.46 15.14 2.61
N LEU A 239 -30.31 14.97 1.98
CA LEU A 239 -30.03 13.82 1.12
C LEU A 239 -29.90 12.54 1.95
N LYS A 240 -30.42 11.46 1.37
CA LYS A 240 -30.30 10.10 1.89
C LYS A 240 -29.49 9.24 0.94
N ALA A 241 -29.09 8.06 1.41
CA ALA A 241 -28.37 7.08 0.62
C ALA A 241 -29.09 6.75 -0.70
N VAL A 242 -30.42 6.61 -0.67
CA VAL A 242 -31.24 6.35 -1.87
C VAL A 242 -31.14 7.45 -2.94
N ASP A 243 -30.90 8.69 -2.53
CA ASP A 243 -30.85 9.85 -3.44
C ASP A 243 -29.51 9.94 -4.18
N VAL A 244 -28.44 9.39 -3.59
CA VAL A 244 -27.08 9.47 -4.13
C VAL A 244 -26.55 8.12 -4.64
N MET A 245 -27.25 7.01 -4.42
CA MET A 245 -26.75 5.69 -4.82
C MET A 245 -26.75 5.46 -6.32
N ASN A 246 -25.74 4.72 -6.78
CA ASN A 246 -25.69 4.16 -8.11
C ASN A 246 -26.46 2.83 -8.16
N ASN A 247 -27.47 2.78 -9.04
CA ASN A 247 -28.32 1.61 -9.24
C ASN A 247 -27.79 0.65 -10.32
N ASP A 248 -26.86 1.08 -11.17
CA ASP A 248 -26.25 0.24 -12.21
C ASP A 248 -25.08 -0.60 -11.67
N VAL A 249 -25.41 -1.40 -10.64
CA VAL A 249 -24.45 -2.21 -9.91
C VAL A 249 -23.92 -3.34 -10.79
N LYS A 250 -22.60 -3.42 -10.91
CA LYS A 250 -21.92 -4.53 -11.59
C LYS A 250 -21.56 -5.64 -10.60
N TRP A 251 -21.77 -6.87 -11.04
CA TRP A 251 -21.62 -8.07 -10.21
C TRP A 251 -20.59 -9.01 -10.80
N CYS A 252 -19.87 -9.71 -9.93
CA CYS A 252 -19.13 -10.91 -10.27
C CYS A 252 -19.47 -12.04 -9.29
N ARG A 253 -19.23 -13.28 -9.72
CA ARG A 253 -19.45 -14.45 -8.86
C ARG A 253 -18.24 -14.65 -7.93
N PRO A 254 -18.42 -15.23 -6.73
CA PRO A 254 -17.31 -15.54 -5.84
C PRO A 254 -16.20 -16.41 -6.47
N ASP A 255 -16.60 -17.32 -7.37
CA ASP A 255 -15.72 -18.22 -8.11
C ASP A 255 -15.12 -17.62 -9.39
N CYS A 256 -15.42 -16.35 -9.70
CA CYS A 256 -14.87 -15.64 -10.84
C CYS A 256 -13.33 -15.51 -10.71
N PRO A 257 -12.55 -15.85 -11.75
CA PRO A 257 -11.12 -15.54 -11.77
C PRO A 257 -10.86 -14.03 -11.73
N VAL A 258 -9.77 -13.62 -11.08
CA VAL A 258 -9.33 -12.22 -10.98
C VAL A 258 -9.19 -11.58 -12.37
N GLU A 259 -8.63 -12.29 -13.35
CA GLU A 259 -8.48 -11.78 -14.73
C GLU A 259 -9.82 -11.34 -15.34
N LYS A 260 -10.88 -12.15 -15.18
CA LYS A 260 -12.20 -11.83 -15.71
C LYS A 260 -12.82 -10.64 -14.99
N ALA A 261 -12.58 -10.50 -13.68
CA ALA A 261 -13.05 -9.36 -12.92
C ALA A 261 -12.35 -8.06 -13.34
N ILE A 262 -11.04 -8.10 -13.57
CA ILE A 262 -10.26 -6.96 -14.10
C ILE A 262 -10.80 -6.54 -15.46
N GLU A 263 -10.99 -7.50 -16.37
CA GLU A 263 -11.52 -7.22 -17.69
C GLU A 263 -12.93 -6.60 -17.62
N GLN A 264 -13.80 -7.13 -16.75
CA GLN A 264 -15.13 -6.58 -16.53
C GLN A 264 -15.09 -5.14 -16.01
N MET A 265 -14.22 -4.82 -15.05
CA MET A 265 -14.05 -3.45 -14.54
C MET A 265 -13.56 -2.51 -15.64
N ARG A 266 -12.57 -2.93 -16.45
CA ARG A 266 -12.06 -2.12 -17.58
C ARG A 266 -13.13 -1.86 -18.63
N GLN A 267 -13.91 -2.88 -18.99
CA GLN A 267 -14.98 -2.75 -19.98
C GLN A 267 -16.13 -1.85 -19.51
N THR A 268 -16.44 -1.88 -18.22
CA THR A 268 -17.58 -1.11 -17.67
C THR A 268 -17.18 0.23 -17.06
N GLY A 269 -15.89 0.48 -16.85
CA GLY A 269 -15.37 1.71 -16.24
C GLY A 269 -15.75 1.87 -14.76
N VAL A 270 -16.09 0.76 -14.08
CA VAL A 270 -16.44 0.77 -12.64
C VAL A 270 -15.22 0.46 -11.78
N GLU A 271 -15.15 1.13 -10.62
CA GLU A 271 -14.05 0.96 -9.66
C GLU A 271 -14.26 -0.24 -8.72
N TYR A 272 -15.51 -0.65 -8.55
CA TYR A 272 -15.92 -1.72 -7.63
C TYR A 272 -16.84 -2.72 -8.32
N LEU A 273 -16.68 -4.00 -7.96
CA LEU A 273 -17.62 -5.06 -8.30
C LEU A 273 -18.22 -5.62 -7.01
N LEU A 274 -19.54 -5.86 -7.02
CA LEU A 274 -20.16 -6.65 -5.96
C LEU A 274 -19.91 -8.13 -6.20
N VAL A 275 -19.52 -8.83 -5.15
CA VAL A 275 -19.28 -10.27 -5.18
C VAL A 275 -20.46 -10.97 -4.53
N GLY A 276 -21.15 -11.83 -5.28
CA GLY A 276 -22.30 -12.55 -4.75
C GLY A 276 -23.22 -13.11 -5.83
N SER A 277 -24.51 -13.21 -5.50
CA SER A 277 -25.51 -13.74 -6.44
C SER A 277 -26.87 -13.07 -6.24
N LYS A 278 -27.61 -12.88 -7.35
CA LYS A 278 -29.05 -12.57 -7.36
C LYS A 278 -29.48 -11.54 -6.29
N ARG A 279 -28.81 -10.39 -6.23
CA ARG A 279 -29.10 -9.27 -5.31
C ARG A 279 -28.80 -9.51 -3.84
N LYS A 280 -28.02 -10.54 -3.50
CA LYS A 280 -27.44 -10.71 -2.15
C LYS A 280 -25.93 -10.58 -2.26
N THR A 281 -25.40 -9.49 -1.71
CA THR A 281 -23.96 -9.23 -1.66
C THR A 281 -23.30 -10.08 -0.58
N GLN A 282 -22.17 -10.70 -0.91
CA GLN A 282 -21.28 -11.39 0.03
C GLN A 282 -20.08 -10.51 0.37
N GLY A 283 -19.51 -9.86 -0.64
CA GLY A 283 -18.37 -8.97 -0.49
C GLY A 283 -18.31 -7.92 -1.59
N VAL A 284 -17.28 -7.08 -1.52
CA VAL A 284 -16.94 -6.07 -2.53
C VAL A 284 -15.48 -6.27 -2.92
N VAL A 285 -15.16 -6.09 -4.19
CA VAL A 285 -13.77 -6.08 -4.65
C VAL A 285 -13.51 -4.80 -5.44
N ALA A 286 -12.42 -4.12 -5.09
CA ALA A 286 -11.92 -2.94 -5.79
C ALA A 286 -10.86 -3.32 -6.84
N MET A 287 -10.59 -2.44 -7.80
CA MET A 287 -9.49 -2.65 -8.76
C MET A 287 -8.13 -2.82 -8.06
N SER A 288 -7.91 -2.12 -6.94
CA SER A 288 -6.70 -2.26 -6.12
C SER A 288 -6.53 -3.67 -5.56
N ASP A 289 -7.61 -4.27 -5.04
CA ASP A 289 -7.61 -5.64 -4.51
C ASP A 289 -7.29 -6.67 -5.60
N LEU A 290 -7.83 -6.47 -6.81
CA LEU A 290 -7.54 -7.34 -7.95
C LEU A 290 -6.09 -7.17 -8.42
N SER A 291 -5.61 -5.93 -8.47
CA SER A 291 -4.27 -5.62 -8.97
C SER A 291 -3.19 -6.14 -8.02
N SER A 292 -3.39 -6.03 -6.70
CA SER A 292 -2.46 -6.56 -5.69
C SER A 292 -2.41 -8.09 -5.68
N ALA A 293 -3.50 -8.74 -6.11
CA ALA A 293 -3.56 -10.20 -6.24
C ALA A 293 -2.84 -10.73 -7.50
N VAL A 294 -2.55 -9.88 -8.48
CA VAL A 294 -1.90 -10.27 -9.73
C VAL A 294 -0.40 -10.07 -9.63
N SER A 295 0.37 -11.04 -10.13
CA SER A 295 1.81 -10.91 -10.24
C SER A 295 2.18 -9.68 -11.06
N ILE A 296 3.03 -8.82 -10.50
CA ILE A 296 3.59 -7.65 -11.19
C ILE A 296 4.25 -8.04 -12.51
N TYR A 297 4.80 -9.27 -12.61
CA TYR A 297 5.48 -9.77 -13.80
C TYR A 297 4.58 -9.99 -15.03
N LEU A 298 3.27 -9.85 -14.87
CA LEU A 298 2.32 -9.85 -15.99
C LEU A 298 2.18 -8.49 -16.68
N GLN A 299 2.71 -7.42 -16.08
CA GLN A 299 2.77 -6.11 -16.73
C GLN A 299 3.67 -6.18 -17.97
N PRO A 300 3.35 -5.47 -19.08
CA PRO A 300 4.13 -5.54 -20.32
C PRO A 300 5.63 -5.25 -20.12
N MET A 301 5.97 -4.27 -19.28
CA MET A 301 7.36 -3.92 -18.98
C MET A 301 8.15 -5.03 -18.27
N PHE A 302 7.46 -5.95 -17.58
CA PHE A 302 8.07 -7.05 -16.85
C PHE A 302 7.95 -8.41 -17.57
N ALA A 303 7.43 -8.43 -18.81
CA ALA A 303 7.10 -9.65 -19.52
C ALA A 303 8.29 -10.62 -19.72
N LYS A 304 9.53 -10.10 -19.80
CA LYS A 304 10.73 -10.96 -19.96
C LYS A 304 11.08 -11.79 -18.73
N TRP A 305 10.56 -11.43 -17.55
CA TRP A 305 10.77 -12.15 -16.28
C TRP A 305 9.58 -13.00 -15.87
N LYS A 306 8.54 -13.04 -16.70
CA LYS A 306 7.31 -13.79 -16.47
C LYS A 306 7.58 -15.29 -16.42
N ARG A 307 7.03 -15.98 -15.42
CA ARG A 307 7.04 -17.44 -15.27
C ARG A 307 5.63 -18.01 -15.38
N PRO A 308 5.47 -19.33 -15.60
CA PRO A 308 4.15 -19.97 -15.59
C PRO A 308 3.36 -19.77 -14.29
N LEU A 309 4.05 -19.64 -13.14
CA LEU A 309 3.41 -19.38 -11.85
C LEU A 309 2.80 -17.98 -11.77
N ASP A 310 3.38 -17.00 -12.48
CA ASP A 310 2.82 -15.65 -12.54
C ASP A 310 1.48 -15.65 -13.26
N GLU A 311 1.29 -16.48 -14.30
CA GLU A 311 -0.02 -16.65 -14.93
C GLU A 311 -1.05 -17.33 -14.02
N ALA A 312 -0.62 -18.11 -13.03
CA ALA A 312 -1.53 -18.74 -12.09
C ALA A 312 -2.23 -17.70 -11.19
N THR A 313 -1.63 -16.52 -10.98
CA THR A 313 -2.27 -15.46 -10.18
C THR A 313 -3.53 -14.91 -10.83
N LEU A 314 -3.60 -14.89 -12.18
CA LEU A 314 -4.81 -14.53 -12.93
C LEU A 314 -6.01 -15.43 -12.64
N LYS A 315 -5.74 -16.67 -12.20
CA LYS A 315 -6.73 -17.71 -11.89
C LYS A 315 -7.15 -17.73 -10.43
N ILE A 316 -6.59 -16.86 -9.58
CA ILE A 316 -7.07 -16.66 -8.21
C ILE A 316 -8.54 -16.29 -8.26
N LYS A 317 -9.34 -16.84 -7.36
CA LYS A 317 -10.78 -16.55 -7.28
C LYS A 317 -10.99 -15.23 -6.55
N VAL A 318 -11.91 -14.41 -7.03
CA VAL A 318 -12.26 -13.11 -6.43
C VAL A 318 -12.60 -13.24 -4.94
N GLN A 319 -13.29 -14.30 -4.52
CA GLN A 319 -13.62 -14.50 -3.12
C GLN A 319 -12.41 -14.59 -2.17
N CYS A 320 -11.22 -14.89 -2.70
CA CYS A 320 -9.98 -14.96 -1.92
C CYS A 320 -9.35 -13.59 -1.67
N VAL A 321 -9.80 -12.55 -2.40
CA VAL A 321 -9.19 -11.22 -2.39
C VAL A 321 -10.19 -10.09 -2.12
N MET A 322 -11.49 -10.39 -2.15
CA MET A 322 -12.55 -9.43 -1.84
C MET A 322 -12.56 -9.03 -0.35
N SER A 323 -13.05 -7.83 -0.08
CA SER A 323 -13.44 -7.43 1.27
C SER A 323 -14.76 -8.10 1.67
N SER A 324 -14.77 -8.79 2.81
CA SER A 324 -15.93 -9.52 3.32
C SER A 324 -16.00 -9.45 4.86
N PRO A 325 -17.18 -9.15 5.46
CA PRO A 325 -18.44 -8.84 4.78
C PRO A 325 -18.42 -7.45 4.13
N ALA A 326 -19.28 -7.25 3.12
CA ALA A 326 -19.48 -5.92 2.54
C ALA A 326 -20.03 -4.92 3.57
N GLY A 327 -19.55 -3.68 3.56
CA GLY A 327 -20.13 -2.59 4.34
C GLY A 327 -21.52 -2.24 3.81
N THR A 328 -22.57 -2.44 4.62
CA THR A 328 -23.97 -2.20 4.20
C THR A 328 -24.64 -1.07 4.96
N ILE A 329 -25.58 -0.39 4.30
CA ILE A 329 -26.43 0.66 4.88
C ILE A 329 -27.86 0.60 4.34
N PRO A 330 -28.88 1.02 5.12
CA PRO A 330 -30.25 1.16 4.62
C PRO A 330 -30.40 2.38 3.69
N PRO A 331 -31.39 2.40 2.78
CA PRO A 331 -31.63 3.51 1.84
C PRO A 331 -31.94 4.85 2.52
N GLU A 332 -32.51 4.82 3.73
CA GLU A 332 -32.87 6.01 4.50
C GLU A 332 -31.70 6.62 5.29
N THR A 333 -30.49 6.06 5.18
CA THR A 333 -29.30 6.59 5.88
C THR A 333 -29.01 8.00 5.41
N THR A 334 -28.80 8.93 6.34
CA THR A 334 -28.48 10.33 6.03
C THR A 334 -27.12 10.44 5.33
N PHE A 335 -26.98 11.43 4.45
CA PHE A 335 -25.76 11.65 3.69
C PHE A 335 -24.51 11.82 4.57
N GLU A 336 -24.62 12.51 5.71
CA GLU A 336 -23.52 12.67 6.68
C GLU A 336 -22.96 11.33 7.16
N VAL A 337 -23.84 10.40 7.53
CA VAL A 337 -23.47 9.06 7.99
C VAL A 337 -22.92 8.22 6.85
N VAL A 338 -23.40 8.42 5.62
CA VAL A 338 -22.83 7.79 4.41
C VAL A 338 -21.38 8.21 4.21
N VAL A 339 -21.10 9.52 4.23
CA VAL A 339 -19.74 10.06 4.06
C VAL A 339 -18.81 9.59 5.18
N GLU A 340 -19.26 9.67 6.43
CA GLU A 340 -18.47 9.19 7.58
C GLU A 340 -18.10 7.71 7.42
N LYS A 341 -19.06 6.87 7.02
CA LYS A 341 -18.80 5.43 6.81
C LYS A 341 -17.88 5.17 5.62
N LEU A 342 -18.00 5.92 4.53
CA LEU A 342 -17.10 5.79 3.37
C LEU A 342 -15.65 6.07 3.73
N VAL A 343 -15.40 7.12 4.52
CA VAL A 343 -14.06 7.48 5.00
C VAL A 343 -13.48 6.37 5.88
N ARG A 344 -14.30 5.73 6.73
CA ARG A 344 -13.84 4.66 7.62
C ARG A 344 -13.63 3.31 6.91
N GLN A 345 -14.44 3.00 5.89
CA GLN A 345 -14.47 1.69 5.24
C GLN A 345 -13.75 1.66 3.88
N ASN A 346 -13.05 2.73 3.55
CA ASN A 346 -12.19 2.85 2.36
C ASN A 346 -12.90 2.52 1.03
N GLY A 347 -14.04 3.18 0.79
CA GLY A 347 -14.41 3.58 -0.57
C GLY A 347 -15.74 3.12 -1.15
N CYS A 348 -16.36 2.01 -0.69
CA CYS A 348 -17.66 1.57 -1.22
C CYS A 348 -18.62 1.07 -0.13
N LEU A 349 -19.85 1.57 -0.14
CA LEU A 349 -20.96 1.09 0.68
C LEU A 349 -22.05 0.46 -0.20
N VAL A 350 -22.65 -0.61 0.31
CA VAL A 350 -23.74 -1.31 -0.35
C VAL A 350 -25.07 -0.90 0.28
N VAL A 351 -25.97 -0.35 -0.52
CA VAL A 351 -27.31 0.02 -0.05
C VAL A 351 -28.20 -1.22 -0.12
N VAL A 352 -28.80 -1.62 1.00
CA VAL A 352 -29.65 -2.81 1.11
C VAL A 352 -31.01 -2.46 1.70
N ASP A 353 -32.06 -3.13 1.22
CA ASP A 353 -33.40 -3.01 1.84
C ASP A 353 -33.50 -3.78 3.17
N ALA A 354 -34.66 -3.70 3.82
CA ALA A 354 -34.93 -4.40 5.07
C ALA A 354 -34.83 -5.94 4.96
N GLY A 355 -34.93 -6.51 3.75
CA GLY A 355 -34.76 -7.92 3.48
C GLY A 355 -33.31 -8.32 3.13
N GLY A 356 -32.36 -7.37 3.19
CA GLY A 356 -30.95 -7.58 2.83
C GLY A 356 -30.71 -7.68 1.33
N LYS A 357 -31.67 -7.25 0.50
CA LYS A 357 -31.53 -7.22 -0.95
C LYS A 357 -30.81 -5.94 -1.36
N THR A 358 -29.78 -6.09 -2.17
CA THR A 358 -29.00 -4.97 -2.70
C THR A 358 -29.84 -4.10 -3.62
N LEU A 359 -29.88 -2.81 -3.31
CA LEU A 359 -30.54 -1.76 -4.08
C LEU A 359 -29.55 -1.00 -4.97
N GLY A 360 -28.37 -0.69 -4.43
CA GLY A 360 -27.35 0.11 -5.10
C GLY A 360 -26.02 0.08 -4.38
N THR A 361 -25.08 0.88 -4.87
CA THR A 361 -23.79 1.15 -4.22
C THR A 361 -23.56 2.65 -4.11
N ILE A 362 -22.78 3.08 -3.12
CA ILE A 362 -22.33 4.46 -2.98
C ILE A 362 -20.80 4.44 -2.84
N THR A 363 -20.15 5.27 -3.64
CA THR A 363 -18.72 5.58 -3.60
C THR A 363 -18.51 7.07 -3.32
N ALA A 364 -17.26 7.48 -3.09
CA ALA A 364 -16.94 8.91 -2.97
C ALA A 364 -17.35 9.72 -4.21
N LYS A 365 -17.27 9.12 -5.40
CA LYS A 365 -17.70 9.73 -6.67
C LYS A 365 -19.21 9.98 -6.71
N ASP A 366 -20.00 9.03 -6.22
CA ASP A 366 -21.46 9.17 -6.17
C ASP A 366 -21.86 10.27 -5.20
N CYS A 367 -21.17 10.38 -4.06
CA CYS A 367 -21.36 11.49 -3.12
C CYS A 367 -21.05 12.84 -3.79
N LEU A 368 -19.92 12.98 -4.48
CA LEU A 368 -19.56 14.21 -5.20
C LEU A 368 -20.58 14.55 -6.29
N ALA A 369 -21.05 13.57 -7.05
CA ALA A 369 -22.08 13.79 -8.06
C ALA A 369 -23.40 14.27 -7.44
N GLY A 370 -23.81 13.71 -6.30
CA GLY A 370 -24.98 14.15 -5.55
C GLY A 370 -24.90 15.59 -5.02
N LEU A 371 -23.68 16.14 -4.86
CA LEU A 371 -23.46 17.54 -4.47
C LEU A 371 -23.58 18.53 -5.65
N LEU A 372 -23.57 18.04 -6.89
CA LEU A 372 -23.63 18.87 -8.10
C LEU A 372 -25.06 19.01 -8.66
N VAL A 373 -26.02 18.28 -8.11
CA VAL A 373 -27.46 18.34 -8.45
C VAL A 373 -28.15 19.31 -7.51
#